data_AF-A0A5K0Y8Q7-F1
#
_entry.id   AF-A0A5K0Y8Q7-F1
#
_cell.length_a   1.000
_cell.length_b   1.000
_cell.length_c   1.000
_cell.angle_alpha   90.00
_cell.angle_beta   90.00
_cell.angle_gamma   90.00
#
_symmetry.space_group_name_H-M   'P 1'
#
loop_
_entity.id
_entity.type
_entity.pdbx_description
1 polymer ?
#
loop_
_entity_poly.entity_id
_entity_poly.type
_entity_poly.pdbx_seq_one_letter_code
_entity_poly.pdbx_strand_id
1 'polypeptide(L)' 'FYILQVIEDDRGADCFVFRKWGRIGNDKIGGTKLEEMSKSDAIHEFKRLFLEKTGNTWEAWEGKQNFEKQPGRFFPLEI' A
#
# COMPACT_ATOMS: atom_id res chain seq x y z
N PHE A 1 10.00 -7.07 0.42
CA PHE A 1 8.54 -7.01 0.55
C PHE A 1 8.12 -5.57 0.76
N TYR A 2 6.84 -5.28 0.52
CA TYR A 2 6.23 -3.97 0.76
C TYR A 2 4.80 -4.20 1.28
N ILE A 3 4.49 -3.65 2.45
CA ILE A 3 3.16 -3.64 3.07
C ILE A 3 2.66 -2.21 2.98
N LEU A 4 1.41 -2.06 2.56
CA LEU A 4 0.72 -0.79 2.42
C LEU A 4 -0.70 -0.96 2.99
N GLN A 5 -1.08 -0.11 3.94
CA GLN A 5 -2.39 -0.17 4.60
C GLN A 5 -2.93 1.25 4.81
N VAL A 6 -4.24 1.39 4.68
CA VAL A 6 -4.99 2.53 5.24
C VAL A 6 -5.57 2.07 6.57
N ILE A 7 -5.40 2.89 7.61
CA ILE A 7 -5.87 2.62 8.97
C ILE A 7 -6.77 3.77 9.38
N GLU A 8 -7.94 3.47 9.95
CA GLU A 8 -8.86 4.45 10.52
C GLU A 8 -8.94 4.15 12.03
N ASP A 9 -8.81 5.18 12.88
CA ASP A 9 -9.00 5.02 14.34
C ASP A 9 -10.44 4.54 14.60
N ASP A 10 -10.65 3.69 15.60
CA ASP A 10 -11.98 3.15 15.92
C ASP A 10 -13.03 4.24 16.24
N ARG A 11 -12.58 5.43 16.64
CA ARG A 11 -13.43 6.61 16.87
C ARG A 11 -13.69 7.43 15.61
N GLY A 12 -13.06 7.07 14.48
CA GLY A 12 -13.24 7.66 13.16
C GLY A 12 -12.66 9.06 12.97
N ALA A 13 -11.92 9.58 13.97
CA ALA A 13 -11.38 10.94 13.93
C ALA A 13 -10.13 11.04 13.03
N ASP A 14 -9.26 10.04 13.10
CA ASP A 14 -7.94 10.07 12.48
C ASP A 14 -7.79 8.92 11.48
N CYS A 15 -7.12 9.22 10.36
CA CYS A 15 -6.80 8.23 9.34
C CYS A 15 -5.30 8.26 9.03
N PHE A 16 -4.73 7.09 8.77
CA PHE A 16 -3.30 6.92 8.58
C PHE A 16 -3.00 6.07 7.36
N VAL A 17 -1.89 6.39 6.69
CA VAL A 17 -1.28 5.51 5.70
C VAL A 17 -0.05 4.86 6.34
N PHE A 18 -0.11 3.54 6.52
CA PHE A 18 1.00 2.75 7.03
C PHE A 18 1.76 2.06 5.91
N ARG A 19 3.09 2.13 6.00
CA ARG A 19 4.03 1.50 5.07
C ARG A 19 5.08 0.73 5.83
N LYS A 20 5.39 -0.49 5.38
CA LYS A 20 6.53 -1.26 5.84
C LYS A 20 7.24 -1.92 4.67
N TRP A 21 8.55 -1.78 4.58
CA TRP A 21 9.34 -2.40 3.52
C TRP A 21 10.59 -3.03 4.10
N GLY A 22 11.14 -4.00 3.37
CA GLY A 22 12.37 -4.66 3.79
C GLY A 22 12.72 -5.87 2.94
N ARG A 23 13.79 -6.56 3.32
CA ARG A 23 14.22 -7.80 2.67
C ARG A 23 13.52 -9.00 3.32
N ILE A 24 13.01 -9.92 2.51
CA ILE A 24 12.36 -11.14 3.03
C ILE A 24 13.41 -11.97 3.76
N GLY A 25 13.09 -12.42 4.98
CA GLY A 25 14.01 -13.20 5.83
C GLY A 25 15.11 -12.39 6.52
N ASN A 26 15.06 -11.05 6.49
CA ASN A 26 16.01 -10.20 7.20
C ASN A 26 15.30 -8.98 7.81
N ASP A 27 15.27 -8.94 9.14
CA ASP A 27 14.60 -7.91 9.94
C ASP A 27 15.41 -6.62 10.10
N LYS A 28 16.72 -6.65 9.82
CA LYS A 28 17.62 -5.49 9.94
C LYS A 28 17.56 -4.53 8.75
N ILE A 29 17.10 -5.00 7.60
CA ILE A 29 17.04 -4.20 6.36
C ILE A 29 15.59 -3.85 6.04
N GLY A 30 15.25 -2.58 6.24
CA GLY A 30 13.90 -2.09 5.97
C GLY A 30 13.58 -0.80 6.70
N GLY A 31 12.30 -0.49 6.74
CA GLY A 31 11.77 0.65 7.47
C GLY A 31 10.25 0.60 7.56
N THR A 32 9.72 1.41 8.47
CA THR A 32 8.29 1.68 8.61
C THR A 32 8.04 3.18 8.46
N LYS A 33 6.87 3.55 7.97
CA LYS A 33 6.39 4.92 7.96
C LYS A 33 4.90 4.94 8.23
N LEU A 34 4.48 5.84 9.12
CA LEU A 34 3.09 6.10 9.47
C LEU A 34 2.85 7.59 9.27
N GLU A 35 1.84 7.94 8.48
CA GLU A 35 1.47 9.33 8.22
C GLU A 35 -0.01 9.51 8.49
N GLU A 36 -0.34 10.49 9.32
CA GLU A 36 -1.70 10.95 9.57
C GLU A 36 -2.16 11.88 8.44
N MET A 37 -3.40 11.69 8.00
CA MET A 37 -4.04 12.54 6.99
C MET A 37 -5.57 12.38 7.03
N SER A 38 -6.28 13.20 6.26
CA SER A 38 -7.73 13.01 6.11
C SER A 38 -8.03 11.66 5.45
N LYS A 39 -9.21 11.09 5.69
CA LYS A 39 -9.63 9.82 5.07
C LYS A 39 -9.56 9.86 3.54
N SER A 40 -9.98 10.98 2.95
CA SER A 40 -9.89 11.24 1.51
C SER A 40 -8.45 11.14 1.01
N ASP A 41 -7.54 11.83 1.69
CA ASP A 41 -6.13 11.89 1.31
C ASP A 41 -5.44 10.54 1.52
N ALA A 42 -5.81 9.81 2.58
CA ALA A 42 -5.29 8.46 2.85
C ALA A 42 -5.63 7.49 1.73
N ILE A 43 -6.88 7.50 1.27
CA ILE A 43 -7.32 6.68 0.14
C ILE A 43 -6.59 7.09 -1.14
N HIS A 44 -6.45 8.40 -1.40
CA HIS A 44 -5.74 8.89 -2.57
C HIS A 44 -4.25 8.49 -2.57
N GLU A 45 -3.56 8.70 -1.45
CA GLU A 45 -2.15 8.39 -1.28
C GLU A 45 -1.90 6.87 -1.35
N PHE A 46 -2.80 6.06 -0.78
CA PHE A 46 -2.76 4.61 -0.93
C PHE A 46 -2.82 4.20 -2.41
N LYS A 47 -3.79 4.72 -3.17
CA LYS A 47 -3.94 4.39 -4.60
C LYS A 47 -2.73 4.84 -5.42
N ARG A 48 -2.20 6.03 -5.13
CA ARG A 48 -0.99 6.57 -5.77
C ARG A 48 0.23 5.67 -5.51
N LEU A 49 0.45 5.28 -4.25
CA LEU A 49 1.55 4.39 -3.86
C LEU A 49 1.38 2.99 -4.45
N PHE A 50 0.16 2.45 -4.45
CA PHE A 50 -0.13 1.16 -5.05
C PHE A 50 0.22 1.15 -6.54
N LEU A 51 -0.20 2.18 -7.28
CA LEU A 51 0.15 2.36 -8.69
C LEU A 51 1.67 2.51 -8.88
N GLU A 52 2.33 3.29 -8.04
CA GLU A 52 3.79 3.45 -8.07
C GLU A 52 4.50 2.10 -7.88
N LYS A 53 4.05 1.27 -6.93
CA LYS A 53 4.71 0.00 -6.59
C LYS A 53 4.39 -1.14 -7.53
N THR A 54 3.19 -1.19 -8.09
CA THR A 54 2.74 -2.32 -8.93
C THR A 54 2.71 -2.00 -10.42
N GLY A 55 2.54 -0.72 -10.78
CA GLY A 55 2.31 -0.27 -12.15
C GLY A 55 0.85 -0.41 -12.61
N ASN A 56 -0.07 -0.79 -11.72
CA ASN A 56 -1.50 -0.96 -12.01
C ASN A 56 -2.33 -0.14 -11.03
N THR A 57 -3.53 0.29 -11.43
CA THR A 57 -4.44 0.99 -10.52
C THR A 57 -4.98 0.05 -9.44
N TRP A 58 -5.43 0.61 -8.32
CA TRP A 58 -6.08 -0.19 -7.27
C TRP A 58 -7.35 -0.86 -7.79
N GLU A 59 -8.15 -0.14 -8.57
CA GLU A 59 -9.41 -0.60 -9.12
C GLU A 59 -9.23 -1.81 -10.05
N ALA A 60 -8.13 -1.86 -10.80
CA ALA A 60 -7.78 -3.01 -11.65
C ALA A 60 -7.49 -4.28 -10.80
N TRP A 61 -6.82 -4.10 -9.66
CA TRP A 61 -6.56 -5.19 -8.72
C TRP A 61 -7.85 -5.65 -8.03
N GLU A 62 -8.60 -4.73 -7.44
CA GLU A 62 -9.85 -5.01 -6.71
C GLU A 62 -10.91 -5.66 -7.62
N GLY A 63 -11.07 -5.14 -8.84
CA GLY A 63 -11.97 -5.68 -9.84
C GLY A 63 -11.45 -6.96 -10.51
N LYS A 64 -10.21 -7.39 -10.23
CA LYS A 64 -9.51 -8.51 -10.91
C LYS A 64 -9.57 -8.38 -12.44
N GLN A 65 -9.43 -7.16 -12.95
CA GLN A 65 -9.54 -6.81 -14.36
C GLN A 65 -8.28 -6.10 -14.83
N ASN A 66 -7.71 -6.56 -15.95
CA ASN A 66 -6.56 -5.91 -16.61
C ASN A 66 -5.34 -5.68 -15.69
N PHE A 67 -5.17 -6.47 -14.64
CA PHE A 67 -4.00 -6.39 -13.77
C PHE A 67 -2.85 -7.21 -14.36
N GLU A 68 -1.75 -6.55 -14.71
CA GLU A 68 -0.60 -7.21 -15.32
C GLU A 68 0.65 -7.10 -14.45
N LYS A 69 1.34 -8.23 -14.26
CA LYS A 69 2.62 -8.25 -13.56
C LYS A 69 3.67 -7.49 -14.36
N GLN A 70 4.05 -6.31 -13.89
CA GLN A 70 5.08 -5.50 -14.53
C GLN A 70 6.51 -5.97 -14.14
N PRO A 71 7.47 -6.04 -15.07
CA PRO A 71 8.88 -6.33 -14.77
C PRO A 71 9.44 -5.35 -13.72
N GLY A 72 10.20 -5.86 -12.75
CA GLY A 72 10.84 -5.05 -11.70
C GLY A 72 9.91 -4.40 -10.66
N ARG A 73 8.59 -4.51 -10.80
CA ARG A 73 7.60 -3.98 -9.85
C ARG A 73 7.11 -5.03 -8.86
N PHE A 74 6.37 -4.61 -7.84
CA PHE A 74 5.73 -5.54 -6.90
C PHE A 74 4.52 -6.23 -7.53
N PHE A 75 4.10 -7.34 -6.92
CA PHE A 75 2.82 -8.00 -7.16
C PHE A 75 2.09 -8.10 -5.83
N PRO A 76 0.81 -7.74 -5.74
CA PRO A 76 0.02 -7.90 -4.52
C PRO A 76 -0.09 -9.37 -4.13
N LEU A 77 0.03 -9.67 -2.84
CA LEU A 77 -0.20 -11.00 -2.29
C LEU A 77 -1.39 -10.91 -1.34
N GLU A 78 -2.35 -11.81 -1.49
CA GLU A 78 -3.39 -12.04 -0.48
C GLU A 78 -2.74 -12.83 0.68
N ILE A 79 -2.83 -12.29 1.90
CA ILE A 79 -2.26 -12.85 3.14
C ILE A 79 -3.36 -12.93 4.18
#